data_AF-R0MFD9-F1
#
_entry.id   AF-R0MFD9-F1
#
_cell.length_a   1.000
_cell.length_b   1.000
_cell.length_c   1.000
_cell.angle_alpha   90.00
_cell.angle_beta   90.00
_cell.angle_gamma   90.00
#
_symmetry.space_group_name_H-M   'P 1'
#
loop_
_entity.id
_entity.type
_entity.pdbx_description
1 polymer ?
#
loop_
_entity_poly.entity_id
_entity_poly.type
_entity_poly.pdbx_seq_one_letter_code
_entity_poly.pdbx_strand_id
1 'polypeptide(L)'
;MSDFQQKVSDYVKSNSLNYNRNLTEDEIAKITVSFLETSGDYDEGLIDAHIESIKLKWADEERIQGGDNLKNWRSLRRASVITGCTVMDVRDLKIIEKSKESFDFILDILENTENVTFSFLNSRQKKKLVETMYPQEVTEGTFLIREGDTDNKVYIVEKGKFHVIIKDKIMKVVQKGEFFGEIALLHNLSRTADVIAMEDSKIWVIDQKAYTTIRQSDRTKFKNIVLKGLKKCKFFKDFQYEELKAISKVLDFRYCIVGTVHPVQEDEIFIFTRNGKIKFEDGNIKEIKKSEYVTATFECLSIIEGARVKKRQPRKKDFHIPLCMKKLKN
;
A
#
# COMPACT_ATOMS: atom_id res chain seq x y z
N MET A 1 -18.00 -30.07 -3.12
CA MET A 1 -17.29 -28.78 -2.95
C MET A 1 -16.93 -28.63 -1.49
N SER A 2 -15.76 -28.07 -1.15
CA SER A 2 -15.45 -27.82 0.27
C SER A 2 -16.43 -26.79 0.83
N ASP A 3 -16.74 -26.86 2.13
CA ASP A 3 -17.60 -25.89 2.83
C ASP A 3 -17.11 -24.44 2.60
N PHE A 4 -15.80 -24.28 2.47
CA PHE A 4 -15.14 -23.02 2.12
C PHE A 4 -15.45 -22.53 0.69
N GLN A 5 -15.40 -23.41 -0.31
CA GLN A 5 -15.71 -23.07 -1.71
C GLN A 5 -17.17 -22.63 -1.89
N GLN A 6 -18.10 -23.31 -1.22
CA GLN A 6 -19.51 -22.94 -1.24
C GLN A 6 -19.72 -21.54 -0.65
N LYS A 7 -19.09 -21.28 0.50
CA LYS A 7 -19.18 -20.00 1.20
C LYS A 7 -18.66 -18.81 0.38
N VAL A 8 -17.56 -18.98 -0.36
CA VAL A 8 -17.02 -17.96 -1.27
C VAL A 8 -17.99 -17.73 -2.43
N SER A 9 -18.46 -18.80 -3.08
CA SER A 9 -19.41 -18.70 -4.21
C SER A 9 -20.70 -17.99 -3.83
N ASP A 10 -21.26 -18.31 -2.67
CA ASP A 10 -22.50 -17.70 -2.15
C ASP A 10 -22.32 -16.20 -1.89
N TYR A 11 -21.16 -15.80 -1.34
CA TYR A 11 -20.82 -14.39 -1.13
C TYR A 11 -20.69 -13.61 -2.45
N VAL A 12 -20.02 -14.18 -3.46
CA VAL A 12 -19.90 -13.55 -4.78
C VAL A 12 -21.27 -13.39 -5.43
N LYS A 13 -22.14 -14.42 -5.32
CA LYS A 13 -23.52 -14.39 -5.83
C LYS A 13 -24.36 -13.30 -5.13
N SER A 14 -24.35 -13.26 -3.79
CA SER A 14 -25.16 -12.31 -3.01
C SER A 14 -24.77 -10.85 -3.26
N ASN A 15 -23.49 -10.60 -3.55
CA ASN A 15 -22.95 -9.26 -3.72
C ASN A 15 -22.79 -8.85 -5.20
N SER A 16 -23.29 -9.65 -6.13
CA SER A 16 -23.21 -9.42 -7.59
C SER A 16 -23.74 -8.05 -8.04
N LEU A 17 -24.67 -7.45 -7.31
CA LEU A 17 -25.20 -6.11 -7.60
C LEU A 17 -24.24 -4.97 -7.22
N ASN A 18 -23.36 -5.17 -6.23
CA ASN A 18 -22.37 -4.16 -5.82
C ASN A 18 -21.24 -3.99 -6.83
N TYR A 19 -21.23 -4.83 -7.86
CA TYR A 19 -20.15 -5.02 -8.81
C TYR A 19 -20.39 -4.33 -10.15
N ASN A 20 -21.43 -3.48 -10.27
CA ASN A 20 -21.82 -2.73 -11.47
C ASN A 20 -22.06 -3.58 -12.74
N ARG A 21 -22.16 -4.91 -12.61
CA ARG A 21 -22.50 -5.86 -13.67
C ARG A 21 -22.96 -7.18 -13.02
N ASN A 22 -23.99 -7.80 -13.59
CA ASN A 22 -24.38 -9.15 -13.22
C ASN A 22 -23.32 -10.13 -13.71
N LEU A 23 -22.66 -10.81 -12.78
CA LEU A 23 -21.73 -11.89 -13.09
C LEU A 23 -22.52 -13.14 -13.50
N THR A 24 -22.09 -13.78 -14.58
CA THR A 24 -22.61 -15.08 -15.03
C THR A 24 -22.15 -16.20 -14.09
N GLU A 25 -22.84 -17.35 -14.10
CA GLU A 25 -22.43 -18.48 -13.23
C GLU A 25 -21.01 -18.98 -13.54
N ASP A 26 -20.59 -18.95 -14.81
CA ASP A 26 -19.23 -19.28 -15.23
C ASP A 26 -18.19 -18.30 -14.72
N GLU A 27 -18.49 -16.99 -14.75
CA GLU A 27 -17.60 -15.95 -14.20
C GLU A 27 -17.44 -16.12 -12.68
N ILE A 28 -18.53 -16.44 -11.97
CA ILE A 28 -18.51 -16.69 -10.52
C ILE A 28 -17.69 -17.93 -10.20
N ALA A 29 -17.83 -19.01 -10.99
CA ALA A 29 -17.04 -20.22 -10.82
C ALA A 29 -15.54 -19.93 -11.02
N LYS A 30 -15.16 -19.19 -12.07
CA LYS A 30 -13.77 -18.78 -12.34
C LYS A 30 -13.19 -17.92 -11.22
N ILE A 31 -13.95 -16.94 -10.74
CA ILE A 31 -13.54 -16.08 -9.61
C ILE A 31 -13.31 -16.94 -8.35
N THR A 32 -14.24 -17.84 -8.05
CA THR A 32 -14.17 -18.69 -6.85
C THR A 32 -12.96 -19.61 -6.90
N VAL A 33 -12.72 -20.30 -8.02
CA VAL A 33 -11.56 -21.18 -8.19
C VAL A 33 -10.26 -20.39 -8.09
N SER A 34 -10.15 -19.28 -8.80
CA SER A 34 -8.97 -18.42 -8.77
C SER A 34 -8.69 -17.85 -7.38
N PHE A 35 -9.73 -17.51 -6.60
CA PHE A 35 -9.57 -17.03 -5.24
C PHE A 35 -9.03 -18.12 -4.32
N LEU A 36 -9.57 -19.34 -4.41
CA LEU A 36 -9.14 -20.49 -3.61
C LEU A 36 -7.69 -20.91 -3.89
N GLU A 37 -7.21 -20.72 -5.12
CA GLU A 37 -5.80 -20.95 -5.47
C GLU A 37 -4.87 -19.88 -4.88
N THR A 38 -5.38 -18.67 -4.65
CA THR A 38 -4.59 -17.52 -4.21
C THR A 38 -4.64 -17.30 -2.69
N SER A 39 -5.73 -17.71 -2.05
CA SER A 39 -6.04 -17.44 -0.63
C SER A 39 -6.55 -18.71 0.07
N GLY A 40 -5.92 -19.07 1.18
CA GLY A 40 -6.31 -20.23 2.01
C GLY A 40 -7.43 -19.95 3.02
N ASP A 41 -7.77 -18.67 3.24
CA ASP A 41 -8.73 -18.23 4.27
C ASP A 41 -9.91 -17.45 3.69
N TYR A 42 -11.05 -17.54 4.38
CA TYR A 42 -12.24 -16.75 4.06
C TYR A 42 -12.11 -15.32 4.62
N ASP A 43 -11.91 -14.35 3.73
CA ASP A 43 -12.00 -12.92 4.06
C ASP A 43 -12.76 -12.18 2.94
N GLU A 44 -13.90 -11.59 3.31
CA GLU A 44 -14.79 -10.86 2.40
C GLU A 44 -14.08 -9.69 1.69
N GLY A 45 -13.18 -8.99 2.37
CA GLY A 45 -12.43 -7.89 1.78
C GLY A 45 -11.37 -8.36 0.78
N LEU A 46 -10.79 -9.55 1.00
CA LEU A 46 -9.91 -10.19 0.01
C LEU A 46 -10.69 -10.66 -1.21
N ILE A 47 -11.89 -11.20 -1.01
CA ILE A 47 -12.78 -11.64 -2.09
C ILE A 47 -13.17 -10.44 -2.96
N ASP A 48 -13.61 -9.32 -2.36
CA ASP A 48 -13.95 -8.09 -3.07
C ASP A 48 -12.76 -7.58 -3.91
N ALA A 49 -11.57 -7.51 -3.31
CA ALA A 49 -10.35 -7.09 -4.01
C ALA A 49 -9.96 -8.04 -5.16
N HIS A 50 -10.18 -9.34 -4.97
CA HIS A 50 -9.92 -10.36 -6.00
C HIS A 50 -10.90 -10.25 -7.17
N ILE A 51 -12.18 -9.96 -6.89
CA ILE A 51 -13.20 -9.70 -7.93
C ILE A 51 -12.83 -8.47 -8.75
N GLU A 52 -12.44 -7.37 -8.10
CA GLU A 52 -11.97 -6.18 -8.82
C GLU A 52 -10.72 -6.48 -9.67
N SER A 53 -9.82 -7.31 -9.16
CA SER A 53 -8.63 -7.80 -9.88
C SER A 53 -8.97 -8.53 -11.17
N ILE A 54 -9.87 -9.51 -11.10
CA ILE A 54 -10.25 -10.32 -12.24
C ILE A 54 -10.99 -9.48 -13.29
N LYS A 55 -11.92 -8.61 -12.87
CA LYS A 55 -12.66 -7.74 -13.79
C LYS A 55 -11.75 -6.83 -14.60
N LEU A 56 -10.72 -6.29 -13.96
CA LEU A 56 -9.79 -5.42 -14.65
C LEU A 56 -8.91 -6.19 -15.65
N LYS A 57 -8.53 -7.44 -15.34
CA LYS A 57 -7.88 -8.33 -16.32
C LYS A 57 -8.77 -8.62 -17.52
N TRP A 58 -10.04 -8.96 -17.31
CA TRP A 58 -10.97 -9.19 -18.43
C TRP A 58 -11.17 -7.94 -19.28
N ALA A 59 -11.25 -6.77 -18.65
CA ALA A 59 -11.33 -5.50 -19.36
C ALA A 59 -10.07 -5.21 -20.19
N ASP A 60 -8.87 -5.62 -19.72
CA ASP A 60 -7.63 -5.51 -20.50
C ASP A 60 -7.57 -6.51 -21.66
N GLU A 61 -8.03 -7.75 -21.47
CA GLU A 61 -8.11 -8.76 -22.53
C GLU A 61 -9.04 -8.32 -23.68
N GLU A 62 -10.22 -7.78 -23.36
CA GLU A 62 -11.17 -7.22 -24.33
C GLU A 62 -10.57 -6.00 -25.08
N ARG A 63 -9.72 -5.19 -24.42
CA ARG A 63 -9.01 -4.07 -25.05
C ARG A 63 -7.95 -4.52 -26.04
N ILE A 64 -7.18 -5.56 -25.70
CA ILE A 64 -6.10 -6.09 -26.56
C ILE A 64 -6.67 -6.68 -27.86
N GLN A 65 -7.85 -7.31 -27.80
CA GLN A 65 -8.53 -7.84 -28.98
C GLN A 65 -9.18 -6.75 -29.86
N GLY A 66 -9.43 -5.56 -29.34
CA GLY A 66 -10.23 -4.52 -30.01
C GLY A 66 -9.54 -3.72 -31.13
N GLY A 67 -8.21 -3.84 -31.27
CA GLY A 67 -7.42 -3.05 -32.22
C GLY A 67 -7.49 -1.54 -31.97
N ASP A 68 -6.57 -0.80 -32.60
CA ASP A 68 -6.36 0.64 -32.41
C ASP A 68 -7.49 1.48 -33.04
N ASN A 69 -8.70 1.38 -32.47
CA ASN A 69 -9.87 2.13 -32.96
C ASN A 69 -9.87 3.55 -32.39
N LEU A 70 -9.58 4.52 -33.27
CA LEU A 70 -9.47 5.97 -33.01
C LEU A 70 -10.68 6.59 -32.26
N LYS A 71 -11.83 5.91 -32.22
CA LYS A 71 -13.05 6.35 -31.50
C LYS A 71 -12.99 6.14 -29.98
N ASN A 72 -12.12 5.28 -29.47
CA ASN A 72 -12.03 4.92 -28.03
C ASN A 72 -10.78 5.46 -27.32
N TRP A 73 -10.08 6.45 -27.90
CA TRP A 73 -8.81 6.96 -27.36
C TRP A 73 -8.91 7.53 -25.92
N ARG A 74 -10.08 8.03 -25.52
CA ARG A 74 -10.34 8.48 -24.14
C ARG A 74 -10.40 7.32 -23.15
N SER A 75 -10.89 6.17 -23.58
CA SER A 75 -10.98 4.92 -22.80
C SER A 75 -9.62 4.21 -22.71
N LEU A 76 -8.78 4.33 -23.73
CA LEU A 76 -7.43 3.75 -23.80
C LEU A 76 -6.39 4.46 -22.92
N ARG A 77 -6.55 5.76 -22.64
CA ARG A 77 -5.56 6.55 -21.85
C ARG A 77 -5.77 6.53 -20.32
N ARG A 78 -6.81 5.85 -19.83
CA ARG A 78 -7.09 5.69 -18.39
C ARG A 78 -7.31 4.22 -18.06
N ALA A 79 -6.34 3.38 -18.43
CA ALA A 79 -6.33 2.00 -17.96
C ALA A 79 -6.15 2.00 -16.43
N SER A 80 -7.07 1.36 -15.71
CA SER A 80 -6.88 1.09 -14.28
C SER A 80 -5.71 0.13 -14.12
N VAL A 81 -4.89 0.34 -13.10
CA VAL A 81 -3.76 -0.54 -12.82
C VAL A 81 -3.86 -1.11 -11.43
N ILE A 82 -3.52 -2.39 -11.28
CA ILE A 82 -3.88 -3.15 -10.07
C ILE A 82 -2.77 -3.33 -9.05
N THR A 83 -1.77 -4.18 -9.16
CA THR A 83 -0.97 -4.74 -8.03
C THR A 83 -1.70 -5.92 -7.41
N GLY A 84 -1.09 -7.10 -7.51
CA GLY A 84 -1.63 -8.32 -6.91
C GLY A 84 -1.90 -8.14 -5.41
N CYS A 85 -2.96 -8.80 -4.92
CA CYS A 85 -3.27 -8.82 -3.50
C CYS A 85 -2.17 -9.57 -2.76
N THR A 86 -1.37 -8.86 -1.97
CA THR A 86 -0.32 -9.47 -1.15
C THR A 86 -0.88 -9.88 0.21
N VAL A 87 -1.03 -11.18 0.41
CA VAL A 87 -1.50 -11.81 1.67
C VAL A 87 -0.32 -12.22 2.58
N MET A 88 0.92 -11.91 2.20
CA MET A 88 2.12 -12.37 2.93
C MET A 88 2.34 -11.59 4.23
N ASP A 89 2.70 -12.27 5.34
CA ASP A 89 3.21 -11.63 6.54
C ASP A 89 4.71 -11.31 6.34
N VAL A 90 5.18 -10.24 6.99
CA VAL A 90 6.59 -9.82 6.98
C VAL A 90 7.52 -10.84 7.64
N ARG A 91 6.98 -11.85 8.31
CA ARG A 91 7.72 -12.96 8.93
C ARG A 91 8.10 -14.01 7.90
N ASP A 92 7.35 -14.11 6.81
CA ASP A 92 7.55 -15.10 5.75
C ASP A 92 8.52 -14.59 4.68
N LEU A 93 9.01 -13.36 4.81
CA LEU A 93 10.01 -12.81 3.92
C LEU A 93 11.36 -13.48 4.17
N LYS A 94 11.94 -14.01 3.09
CA LYS A 94 13.28 -14.58 3.10
C LYS A 94 14.30 -13.49 3.41
N ILE A 95 15.06 -13.68 4.49
CA ILE A 95 16.19 -12.83 4.85
C ILE A 95 17.44 -13.37 4.14
N ILE A 96 18.21 -12.47 3.53
CA ILE A 96 19.47 -12.79 2.88
C ILE A 96 20.59 -12.09 3.63
N GLU A 97 21.56 -12.87 4.12
CA GLU A 97 22.77 -12.35 4.77
C GLU A 97 23.65 -11.60 3.77
N LYS A 98 24.23 -10.48 4.22
CA LYS A 98 25.05 -9.57 3.41
C LYS A 98 26.22 -9.07 4.25
N SER A 99 27.29 -8.65 3.57
CA SER A 99 28.37 -7.93 4.24
C SER A 99 27.86 -6.59 4.78
N LYS A 100 28.51 -6.08 5.83
CA LYS A 100 28.17 -4.77 6.39
C LYS A 100 28.31 -3.66 5.35
N GLU A 101 29.35 -3.72 4.53
CA GLU A 101 29.61 -2.74 3.47
C GLU A 101 28.48 -2.69 2.43
N SER A 102 28.03 -3.85 1.94
CA SER A 102 26.92 -3.90 0.99
C SER A 102 25.61 -3.47 1.64
N PHE A 103 25.37 -3.83 2.91
CA PHE A 103 24.17 -3.42 3.64
C PHE A 103 24.11 -1.89 3.79
N ASP A 104 25.20 -1.27 4.24
CA ASP A 104 25.28 0.18 4.45
C ASP A 104 25.20 0.93 3.11
N PHE A 105 25.83 0.41 2.05
CA PHE A 105 25.73 0.97 0.69
C PHE A 105 24.29 1.01 0.18
N ILE A 106 23.55 -0.10 0.28
CA ILE A 106 22.15 -0.16 -0.16
C ILE A 106 21.29 0.75 0.72
N LEU A 107 21.52 0.75 2.03
CA LEU A 107 20.74 1.56 2.95
C LEU A 107 20.91 3.06 2.67
N ASP A 108 22.13 3.52 2.40
CA ASP A 108 22.41 4.91 2.04
C ASP A 108 21.67 5.34 0.77
N ILE A 109 21.65 4.48 -0.26
CA ILE A 109 20.85 4.71 -1.48
C ILE A 109 19.37 4.84 -1.12
N LEU A 110 18.81 3.94 -0.30
CA LEU A 110 17.40 4.04 0.08
C LEU A 110 17.11 5.26 0.97
N GLU A 111 18.08 5.74 1.75
CA GLU A 111 17.95 6.89 2.65
C GLU A 111 18.08 8.24 1.94
N ASN A 112 18.74 8.28 0.78
CA ASN A 112 18.90 9.49 -0.02
C ASN A 112 17.54 10.16 -0.33
N THR A 113 17.44 11.46 -0.01
CA THR A 113 16.23 12.27 -0.12
C THR A 113 15.75 12.50 -1.54
N GLU A 114 16.61 12.34 -2.55
CA GLU A 114 16.24 12.46 -3.97
C GLU A 114 15.40 11.25 -4.45
N ASN A 115 15.38 10.16 -3.67
CA ASN A 115 14.69 8.92 -4.04
C ASN A 115 13.21 8.94 -3.63
N VAL A 116 12.40 9.61 -4.45
CA VAL A 116 10.94 9.72 -4.25
C VAL A 116 10.26 8.34 -4.10
N THR A 117 10.71 7.34 -4.84
CA THR A 117 10.16 5.96 -4.85
C THR A 117 10.12 5.30 -3.47
N PHE A 118 11.18 5.50 -2.66
CA PHE A 118 11.34 4.88 -1.35
C PHE A 118 11.15 5.85 -0.18
N SER A 119 10.84 7.11 -0.46
CA SER A 119 10.58 8.16 0.53
C SER A 119 9.44 7.81 1.50
N PHE A 120 8.46 7.02 1.05
CA PHE A 120 7.31 6.60 1.87
C PHE A 120 7.62 5.52 2.91
N LEU A 121 8.81 4.93 2.87
CA LEU A 121 9.24 3.93 3.85
C LEU A 121 9.96 4.63 5.01
N ASN A 122 9.61 4.27 6.24
CA ASN A 122 10.39 4.70 7.41
C ASN A 122 11.74 3.97 7.48
N SER A 123 12.71 4.47 8.25
CA SER A 123 14.06 3.89 8.33
C SER A 123 14.06 2.41 8.74
N ARG A 124 13.08 1.98 9.55
CA ARG A 124 12.94 0.57 9.96
C ARG A 124 12.49 -0.30 8.78
N GLN A 125 11.52 0.17 8.00
CA GLN A 125 11.06 -0.49 6.78
C GLN A 125 12.16 -0.55 5.73
N LYS A 126 12.94 0.52 5.56
CA LYS A 126 14.10 0.53 4.64
C LYS A 126 15.12 -0.54 5.04
N LYS A 127 15.55 -0.58 6.31
CA LYS A 127 16.45 -1.64 6.82
C LYS A 127 15.90 -3.04 6.55
N LYS A 128 14.62 -3.26 6.86
CA LYS A 128 13.98 -4.55 6.62
C LYS A 128 13.89 -4.91 5.13
N LEU A 129 13.74 -3.91 4.26
CA LEU A 129 13.77 -4.12 2.82
C LEU A 129 15.17 -4.55 2.37
N VAL A 130 16.22 -3.89 2.86
CA VAL A 130 17.62 -4.26 2.59
C VAL A 130 17.90 -5.71 3.01
N GLU A 131 17.40 -6.16 4.17
CA GLU A 131 17.52 -7.55 4.63
C GLU A 131 16.97 -8.58 3.62
N THR A 132 15.93 -8.23 2.87
CA THR A 132 15.28 -9.12 1.88
C THR A 132 15.90 -9.10 0.48
N MET A 133 16.78 -8.15 0.18
CA MET A 133 17.39 -8.07 -1.15
C MET A 133 18.40 -9.18 -1.38
N TYR A 134 18.55 -9.67 -2.61
CA TYR A 134 19.59 -10.64 -2.97
C TYR A 134 20.51 -10.08 -4.06
N PRO A 135 21.80 -10.47 -4.07
CA PRO A 135 22.69 -10.08 -5.15
C PRO A 135 22.40 -10.91 -6.40
N GLN A 136 22.62 -10.31 -7.57
CA GLN A 136 22.60 -10.99 -8.85
C GLN A 136 23.80 -10.48 -9.67
N GLU A 137 24.60 -11.41 -10.17
CA GLU A 137 25.65 -11.13 -11.16
C GLU A 137 25.01 -11.14 -12.56
N VAL A 138 25.42 -10.20 -13.41
CA VAL A 138 24.87 -10.01 -14.76
C VAL A 138 26.04 -9.82 -15.72
N THR A 139 26.14 -10.69 -16.73
CA THR A 139 27.19 -10.56 -17.76
C THR A 139 26.86 -9.47 -18.75
N GLU A 140 27.88 -8.88 -19.36
CA GLU A 140 27.73 -7.93 -20.48
C GLU A 140 26.78 -8.47 -21.57
N GLY A 141 25.97 -7.58 -22.15
CA GLY A 141 25.01 -7.91 -23.20
C GLY A 141 23.71 -8.56 -22.72
N THR A 142 23.60 -8.88 -21.43
CA THR A 142 22.38 -9.48 -20.88
C THR A 142 21.24 -8.47 -20.83
N PHE A 143 20.10 -8.83 -21.41
CA PHE A 143 18.84 -8.11 -21.23
C PHE A 143 18.21 -8.53 -19.89
N LEU A 144 18.32 -7.65 -18.90
CA LEU A 144 17.76 -7.90 -17.57
C LEU A 144 16.25 -7.63 -17.52
N ILE A 145 15.78 -6.70 -18.34
CA ILE A 145 14.37 -6.35 -18.49
C ILE A 145 14.07 -6.30 -19.98
N ARG A 146 12.96 -6.93 -20.42
CA ARG A 146 12.37 -6.68 -21.74
C ARG A 146 11.11 -5.84 -21.63
N GLU A 147 10.90 -4.94 -22.58
CA GLU A 147 9.65 -4.22 -22.75
C GLU A 147 8.49 -5.23 -22.90
N GLY A 148 7.39 -4.98 -22.18
CA GLY A 148 6.23 -5.87 -22.13
C GLY A 148 6.29 -6.94 -21.05
N ASP A 149 7.45 -7.22 -20.45
CA ASP A 149 7.54 -8.21 -19.36
C ASP A 149 6.66 -7.84 -18.16
N THR A 150 6.21 -8.86 -17.45
CA THR A 150 5.37 -8.72 -16.25
C THR A 150 6.12 -9.03 -14.96
N ASP A 151 7.42 -9.32 -15.02
CA ASP A 151 8.22 -9.54 -13.80
C ASP A 151 8.37 -8.22 -13.05
N ASN A 152 8.00 -8.22 -11.77
CA ASN A 152 7.89 -7.03 -10.94
C ASN A 152 9.03 -7.00 -9.90
N LYS A 153 10.24 -6.74 -10.39
CA LYS A 153 11.45 -6.56 -9.59
C LYS A 153 12.02 -5.15 -9.77
N VAL A 154 12.69 -4.64 -8.75
CA VAL A 154 13.49 -3.42 -8.84
C VAL A 154 14.94 -3.77 -8.59
N TYR A 155 15.85 -3.07 -9.27
CA TYR A 155 17.27 -3.38 -9.24
C TYR A 155 18.05 -2.15 -8.79
N ILE A 156 19.01 -2.33 -7.87
CA ILE A 156 19.99 -1.32 -7.47
C ILE A 156 21.36 -1.74 -8.00
N VAL A 157 22.08 -0.82 -8.65
CA VAL A 157 23.40 -1.10 -9.22
C VAL A 157 24.50 -0.95 -8.18
N GLU A 158 25.18 -2.05 -7.84
CA GLU A 158 26.38 -2.02 -6.98
C GLU A 158 27.65 -1.81 -7.81
N LYS A 159 27.70 -2.43 -9.00
CA LYS A 159 28.78 -2.30 -9.98
C LYS A 159 28.19 -2.48 -11.37
N GLY A 160 28.72 -1.75 -12.34
CA GLY A 160 28.33 -1.92 -13.74
C GLY A 160 27.62 -0.70 -14.32
N LYS A 161 27.20 -0.86 -15.56
CA LYS A 161 26.50 0.16 -16.34
C LYS A 161 25.40 -0.49 -17.17
N PHE A 162 24.23 0.14 -17.19
CA PHE A 162 23.07 -0.35 -17.92
C PHE A 162 22.52 0.73 -18.85
N HIS A 163 21.99 0.32 -20.01
CA HIS A 163 21.22 1.20 -20.89
C HIS A 163 19.73 0.88 -20.78
N VAL A 164 18.92 1.91 -20.56
CA VAL A 164 17.46 1.86 -20.65
C VAL A 164 17.07 2.28 -22.06
N ILE A 165 16.44 1.39 -22.80
CA ILE A 165 16.13 1.55 -24.22
C ILE A 165 14.62 1.56 -24.41
N ILE A 166 14.10 2.57 -25.11
CA ILE A 166 12.69 2.67 -25.49
C ILE A 166 12.64 2.94 -26.99
N LYS A 167 11.92 2.11 -27.76
CA LYS A 167 11.83 2.25 -29.23
C LYS A 167 13.20 2.39 -29.89
N ASP A 168 14.12 1.49 -29.54
CA ASP A 168 15.50 1.42 -30.04
C ASP A 168 16.39 2.65 -29.74
N LYS A 169 15.95 3.54 -28.84
CA LYS A 169 16.73 4.70 -28.39
C LYS A 169 17.14 4.57 -26.95
N ILE A 170 18.41 4.87 -26.66
CA ILE A 170 18.92 4.96 -25.29
C ILE A 170 18.32 6.20 -24.65
N MET A 171 17.46 5.99 -23.65
CA MET A 171 16.77 7.05 -22.92
C MET A 171 17.52 7.44 -21.64
N LYS A 172 18.10 6.45 -20.97
CA LYS A 172 18.85 6.65 -19.73
C LYS A 172 20.02 5.68 -19.66
N VAL A 173 21.11 6.15 -19.09
CA VAL A 173 22.24 5.34 -18.68
C VAL A 173 22.17 5.22 -17.16
N VAL A 174 22.19 4.00 -16.63
CA VAL A 174 22.12 3.74 -15.18
C VAL A 174 23.46 3.22 -14.69
N GLN A 175 23.96 3.80 -13.61
CA GLN A 175 25.28 3.50 -13.05
C GLN A 175 25.21 3.12 -11.58
N LYS A 176 26.37 2.80 -10.99
CA LYS A 176 26.52 2.51 -9.57
C LYS A 176 25.80 3.55 -8.69
N GLY A 177 25.03 3.08 -7.73
CA GLY A 177 24.29 3.92 -6.79
C GLY A 177 22.88 4.28 -7.27
N GLU A 178 22.57 4.05 -8.55
CA GLU A 178 21.23 4.24 -9.09
C GLU A 178 20.42 2.94 -9.09
N PHE A 179 19.12 3.07 -9.26
CA PHE A 179 18.19 1.96 -9.42
C PHE A 179 17.34 2.12 -10.68
N PHE A 180 16.71 1.02 -11.09
CA PHE A 180 15.81 1.00 -12.24
C PHE A 180 14.73 -0.08 -12.08
N GLY A 181 13.66 0.07 -12.88
CA GLY A 181 12.50 -0.83 -12.85
C GLY A 181 11.44 -0.45 -11.82
N GLU A 182 11.56 0.72 -11.19
CA GLU A 182 10.65 1.28 -10.20
C GLU A 182 9.27 1.63 -10.74
N ILE A 183 9.17 1.94 -12.04
CA ILE A 183 7.89 2.34 -12.66
C ILE A 183 6.89 1.18 -12.60
N ALA A 184 7.36 -0.05 -12.90
CA ALA A 184 6.55 -1.26 -12.80
C ALA A 184 6.14 -1.53 -11.33
N LEU A 185 7.00 -1.20 -10.37
CA LEU A 185 6.69 -1.34 -8.94
C LEU A 185 5.59 -0.38 -8.48
N LEU A 186 5.67 0.89 -8.90
CA LEU A 186 4.76 1.96 -8.45
C LEU A 186 3.41 1.92 -9.16
N HIS A 187 3.43 1.64 -10.46
CA HIS A 187 2.25 1.71 -11.30
C HIS A 187 1.67 0.35 -11.63
N ASN A 188 2.36 -0.78 -11.33
CA ASN A 188 1.94 -2.13 -11.72
C ASN A 188 1.63 -2.28 -13.22
N LEU A 189 2.39 -1.56 -14.03
CA LEU A 189 2.37 -1.66 -15.48
C LEU A 189 3.34 -2.75 -15.94
N SER A 190 3.15 -3.26 -17.16
CA SER A 190 4.20 -4.01 -17.85
C SER A 190 5.46 -3.15 -17.97
N ARG A 191 6.61 -3.80 -18.13
CA ARG A 191 7.88 -3.11 -18.34
C ARG A 191 7.77 -2.19 -19.56
N THR A 192 8.15 -0.93 -19.39
CA THR A 192 7.98 0.13 -20.39
C THR A 192 9.22 0.34 -21.25
N ALA A 193 10.30 -0.38 -20.96
CA ALA A 193 11.60 -0.21 -21.57
C ALA A 193 12.41 -1.51 -21.45
N ASP A 194 13.29 -1.73 -22.41
CA ASP A 194 14.36 -2.72 -22.30
C ASP A 194 15.47 -2.18 -21.39
N VAL A 195 16.12 -3.07 -20.64
CA VAL A 195 17.34 -2.75 -19.89
C VAL A 195 18.42 -3.79 -20.16
N ILE A 196 19.55 -3.34 -20.71
CA ILE A 196 20.69 -4.18 -21.08
C ILE A 196 21.94 -3.80 -20.29
N ALA A 197 22.67 -4.81 -19.83
CA ALA A 197 23.99 -4.64 -19.21
C ALA A 197 25.04 -4.31 -20.27
N MET A 198 25.83 -3.26 -20.04
CA MET A 198 26.89 -2.81 -20.95
C MET A 198 28.28 -3.29 -20.53
N GLU A 199 28.39 -3.92 -19.37
CA GLU A 199 29.59 -4.54 -18.83
C GLU A 199 29.18 -5.57 -17.78
N ASP A 200 30.12 -6.43 -17.35
CA ASP A 200 29.89 -7.35 -16.24
C ASP A 200 29.55 -6.57 -14.96
N SER A 201 28.34 -6.81 -14.47
CA SER A 201 27.65 -5.98 -13.50
C SER A 201 27.19 -6.80 -12.30
N LYS A 202 27.11 -6.15 -11.15
CA LYS A 202 26.56 -6.72 -9.91
C LYS A 202 25.45 -5.81 -9.40
N ILE A 203 24.29 -6.40 -9.15
CA ILE A 203 23.07 -5.68 -8.76
C ILE A 203 22.43 -6.30 -7.54
N TRP A 204 21.61 -5.51 -6.84
CA TRP A 204 20.72 -5.97 -5.77
C TRP A 204 19.28 -5.98 -6.24
N VAL A 205 18.60 -7.09 -6.03
CA VAL A 205 17.23 -7.32 -6.49
C VAL A 205 16.25 -7.12 -5.34
N ILE A 206 15.18 -6.38 -5.61
CA ILE A 206 14.05 -6.14 -4.72
C ILE A 206 12.81 -6.76 -5.36
N ASP A 207 12.22 -7.76 -4.71
CA ASP A 207 10.95 -8.31 -5.16
C ASP A 207 9.79 -7.38 -4.79
N GLN A 208 8.86 -7.14 -5.72
CA GLN A 208 7.65 -6.33 -5.46
C GLN A 208 6.88 -6.88 -4.26
N LYS A 209 6.77 -8.20 -4.11
CA LYS A 209 6.07 -8.83 -2.98
C LYS A 209 6.70 -8.45 -1.63
N ALA A 210 8.03 -8.42 -1.55
CA ALA A 210 8.73 -8.00 -0.33
C ALA A 210 8.48 -6.51 -0.04
N TYR A 211 8.60 -5.67 -1.07
CA TYR A 211 8.32 -4.24 -0.96
C TYR A 211 6.89 -3.94 -0.49
N THR A 212 5.87 -4.51 -1.15
CA THR A 212 4.46 -4.27 -0.80
C THR A 212 4.13 -4.79 0.58
N THR A 213 4.63 -5.97 0.96
CA THR A 213 4.44 -6.56 2.29
C THR A 213 5.04 -5.66 3.38
N ILE A 214 6.28 -5.20 3.21
CA ILE A 214 6.95 -4.32 4.17
C ILE A 214 6.20 -2.99 4.28
N ARG A 215 5.80 -2.40 3.15
CA ARG A 215 5.02 -1.16 3.10
C ARG A 215 3.68 -1.27 3.80
N GLN A 216 2.96 -2.39 3.62
CA GLN A 216 1.63 -2.62 4.19
C GLN A 216 1.69 -3.03 5.67
N SER A 217 2.79 -3.63 6.11
CA SER A 217 2.89 -4.22 7.44
C SER A 217 2.67 -3.25 8.59
N ASP A 218 3.17 -2.02 8.43
CA ASP A 218 3.00 -0.96 9.42
C ASP A 218 1.55 -0.47 9.40
N ARG A 219 0.93 -0.30 8.22
CA ARG A 219 -0.48 0.11 8.10
C ARG A 219 -1.43 -0.87 8.79
N THR A 220 -1.31 -2.17 8.58
CA THR A 220 -2.23 -3.14 9.21
C THR A 220 -2.02 -3.24 10.72
N LYS A 221 -0.75 -3.29 11.17
CA LYS A 221 -0.42 -3.30 12.61
C LYS A 221 -0.91 -2.03 13.30
N PHE A 222 -0.66 -0.88 12.70
CA PHE A 222 -1.07 0.41 13.24
C PHE A 222 -2.59 0.58 13.20
N LYS A 223 -3.26 0.14 12.14
CA LYS A 223 -4.73 0.11 12.08
C LYS A 223 -5.33 -0.69 13.22
N ASN A 224 -4.79 -1.87 13.52
CA ASN A 224 -5.25 -2.69 14.65
C ASN A 224 -4.98 -2.03 16.01
N ILE A 225 -3.85 -1.34 16.17
CA ILE A 225 -3.53 -0.57 17.38
C ILE A 225 -4.48 0.62 17.53
N VAL A 226 -4.75 1.34 16.44
CA VAL A 226 -5.66 2.49 16.43
C VAL A 226 -7.10 2.03 16.71
N LEU A 227 -7.56 0.93 16.13
CA LEU A 227 -8.86 0.32 16.43
C LEU A 227 -9.01 -0.02 17.92
N LYS A 228 -7.96 -0.58 18.55
CA LYS A 228 -7.94 -0.81 20.00
C LYS A 228 -8.02 0.50 20.80
N GLY A 229 -7.35 1.55 20.32
CA GLY A 229 -7.39 2.89 20.93
C GLY A 229 -8.77 3.55 20.81
N LEU A 230 -9.39 3.47 19.63
CA LEU A 230 -10.74 3.97 19.38
C LEU A 230 -11.76 3.31 20.29
N LYS A 231 -11.70 1.98 20.45
CA LYS A 231 -12.60 1.24 21.36
C LYS A 231 -12.45 1.66 22.84
N LYS A 232 -11.24 2.04 23.27
CA LYS A 232 -10.99 2.57 24.63
C LYS A 232 -11.38 4.04 24.77
N CYS A 233 -11.46 4.76 23.67
CA CYS A 233 -11.70 6.19 23.66
C CYS A 233 -13.15 6.51 24.03
N LYS A 234 -13.33 7.48 24.94
CA LYS A 234 -14.66 7.88 25.43
C LYS A 234 -15.60 8.37 24.32
N PHE A 235 -15.06 8.90 23.22
CA PHE A 235 -15.84 9.47 22.12
C PHE A 235 -16.44 8.42 21.18
N PHE A 236 -15.95 7.17 21.23
CA PHE A 236 -16.33 6.11 20.29
C PHE A 236 -16.82 4.83 20.98
N LYS A 237 -17.19 4.90 22.27
CA LYS A 237 -17.64 3.72 23.04
C LYS A 237 -18.90 3.07 22.45
N ASP A 238 -19.78 3.87 21.85
CA ASP A 238 -21.07 3.41 21.32
C ASP A 238 -20.98 2.92 19.88
N PHE A 239 -19.80 2.97 19.24
CA PHE A 239 -19.64 2.60 17.85
C PHE A 239 -19.60 1.07 17.69
N GLN A 240 -20.32 0.57 16.70
CA GLN A 240 -20.20 -0.82 16.29
C GLN A 240 -18.87 -1.06 15.56
N TYR A 241 -18.48 -2.34 15.43
CA TYR A 241 -17.19 -2.71 14.86
C TYR A 241 -17.05 -2.22 13.40
N GLU A 242 -18.12 -2.27 12.64
CA GLU A 242 -18.21 -1.84 11.24
C GLU A 242 -17.98 -0.33 11.10
N GLU A 243 -18.53 0.46 12.03
CA GLU A 243 -18.34 1.92 12.06
C GLU A 243 -16.90 2.27 12.44
N LEU A 244 -16.30 1.57 13.41
CA LEU A 244 -14.88 1.71 13.74
C LEU A 244 -13.99 1.30 12.57
N LYS A 245 -14.35 0.23 11.85
CA LYS A 245 -13.66 -0.22 10.65
C LYS A 245 -13.74 0.85 9.55
N ALA A 246 -14.87 1.54 9.40
CA ALA A 246 -14.99 2.66 8.48
C ALA A 246 -14.07 3.83 8.86
N ILE A 247 -14.03 4.24 10.14
CA ILE A 247 -13.11 5.28 10.64
C ILE A 247 -11.65 4.88 10.39
N SER A 248 -11.32 3.61 10.60
CA SER A 248 -9.96 3.10 10.41
C SER A 248 -9.46 3.15 8.96
N LYS A 249 -10.35 3.39 7.98
CA LYS A 249 -9.97 3.60 6.57
C LYS A 249 -9.53 5.04 6.27
N VAL A 250 -9.88 6.02 7.12
CA VAL A 250 -9.65 7.46 6.88
C VAL A 250 -8.63 8.03 7.90
N LEU A 251 -7.75 7.19 8.43
CA LEU A 251 -6.76 7.59 9.42
C LEU A 251 -5.63 8.42 8.78
N ASP A 252 -5.35 9.59 9.35
CA ASP A 252 -4.17 10.39 9.01
C ASP A 252 -3.01 10.02 9.95
N PHE A 253 -2.08 9.21 9.47
CA PHE A 253 -0.90 8.79 10.24
C PHE A 253 0.17 9.87 10.23
N ARG A 254 0.74 10.15 11.41
CA ARG A 254 1.82 11.14 11.60
C ARG A 254 3.00 10.50 12.29
N TYR A 255 4.16 10.71 11.71
CA TYR A 255 5.45 10.43 12.32
C TYR A 255 6.01 11.72 12.92
N CYS A 256 6.47 11.61 14.16
CA CYS A 256 6.82 12.73 15.00
C CYS A 256 8.26 12.52 15.50
N ILE A 257 9.15 13.44 15.17
CA ILE A 257 10.56 13.38 15.59
C ILE A 257 10.75 14.08 16.94
N VAL A 258 11.89 13.88 17.58
CA VAL A 258 12.17 14.51 18.88
C VAL A 258 12.27 16.04 18.72
N GLY A 259 11.67 16.78 19.65
CA GLY A 259 11.65 18.25 19.68
C GLY A 259 10.56 18.89 18.82
N THR A 260 9.75 18.13 18.08
CA THR A 260 8.62 18.70 17.34
C THR A 260 7.37 18.81 18.19
N VAL A 261 6.69 19.96 18.09
CA VAL A 261 5.39 20.21 18.69
C VAL A 261 4.29 19.79 17.72
N HIS A 262 3.36 18.96 18.17
CA HIS A 262 2.23 18.47 17.40
C HIS A 262 0.93 19.07 17.92
N PRO A 263 0.32 20.02 17.18
CA PRO A 263 -0.96 20.61 17.56
C PRO A 263 -2.07 19.56 17.42
N VAL A 264 -2.92 19.47 18.45
CA VAL A 264 -4.12 18.65 18.45
C VAL A 264 -5.31 19.57 18.64
N GLN A 265 -6.18 19.66 17.62
CA GLN A 265 -7.34 20.56 17.66
C GLN A 265 -8.40 20.07 18.66
N GLU A 266 -9.29 20.97 19.08
CA GLU A 266 -10.37 20.64 20.01
C GLU A 266 -11.31 19.55 19.50
N ASP A 267 -11.50 19.43 18.18
CA ASP A 267 -12.28 18.38 17.54
C ASP A 267 -11.44 17.17 17.13
N GLU A 268 -10.19 17.07 17.56
CA GLU A 268 -9.27 15.99 17.18
C GLU A 268 -8.77 15.19 18.40
N ILE A 269 -8.48 13.92 18.15
CA ILE A 269 -7.68 13.09 19.04
C ILE A 269 -6.46 12.57 18.29
N PHE A 270 -5.39 12.33 19.03
CA PHE A 270 -4.20 11.65 18.52
C PHE A 270 -4.05 10.31 19.23
N ILE A 271 -4.05 9.21 18.48
CA ILE A 271 -3.90 7.84 19.01
C ILE A 271 -2.50 7.34 18.68
N PHE A 272 -1.75 6.92 19.69
CA PHE A 272 -0.36 6.49 19.53
C PHE A 272 -0.25 5.04 19.09
N THR A 273 0.59 4.79 18.08
CA THR A 273 0.88 3.44 17.55
C THR A 273 2.17 2.86 18.13
N ARG A 274 2.99 3.69 18.77
CA ARG A 274 4.25 3.34 19.42
C ARG A 274 4.31 3.85 20.86
N ASN A 275 5.09 3.18 21.71
CA ASN A 275 5.41 3.70 23.03
C ASN A 275 6.37 4.89 22.89
N GLY A 276 6.25 5.89 23.75
CA GLY A 276 7.11 7.06 23.73
C GLY A 276 6.94 7.95 24.95
N LYS A 277 7.61 9.10 24.94
CA LYS A 277 7.50 10.16 25.93
C LYS A 277 7.09 11.46 25.25
N ILE A 278 6.07 12.11 25.82
CA ILE A 278 5.62 13.42 25.39
C ILE A 278 5.68 14.41 26.54
N LYS A 279 5.74 15.68 26.20
CA LYS A 279 5.57 16.81 27.11
C LYS A 279 4.37 17.64 26.65
N PHE A 280 3.46 17.95 27.57
CA PHE A 280 2.33 18.83 27.28
C PHE A 280 2.72 20.30 27.43
N GLU A 281 1.88 21.21 26.94
CA GLU A 281 2.12 22.67 27.05
C GLU A 281 2.20 23.16 28.50
N ASP A 282 1.55 22.47 29.44
CA ASP A 282 1.63 22.72 30.89
C ASP A 282 2.98 22.29 31.50
N GLY A 283 3.89 21.74 30.70
CA GLY A 283 5.21 21.25 31.11
C GLY A 283 5.20 19.80 31.63
N ASN A 284 4.04 19.16 31.74
CA ASN A 284 3.92 17.81 32.28
C ASN A 284 4.44 16.76 31.29
N ILE A 285 5.30 15.86 31.77
CA ILE A 285 5.88 14.79 30.96
C ILE A 285 5.10 13.50 31.22
N LYS A 286 4.66 12.86 30.14
CA LYS A 286 3.92 11.61 30.20
C LYS A 286 4.58 10.52 29.34
N GLU A 287 4.77 9.35 29.94
CA GLU A 287 5.05 8.13 29.17
C GLU A 287 3.76 7.59 28.56
N ILE A 288 3.81 7.36 27.26
CA ILE A 288 2.68 6.95 26.44
C ILE A 288 2.87 5.52 25.98
N LYS A 289 1.81 4.72 26.12
CA LYS A 289 1.74 3.35 25.60
C LYS A 289 0.97 3.28 24.29
N LYS A 290 1.23 2.23 23.50
CA LYS A 290 0.46 1.92 22.29
C LYS A 290 -1.05 1.87 22.59
N SER A 291 -1.84 2.43 21.68
CA SER A 291 -3.31 2.56 21.77
C SER A 291 -3.81 3.57 22.82
N GLU A 292 -2.94 4.30 23.51
CA GLU A 292 -3.37 5.49 24.26
C GLU A 292 -3.69 6.63 23.31
N TYR A 293 -4.47 7.61 23.80
CA TYR A 293 -4.83 8.78 23.05
C TYR A 293 -4.66 10.05 23.87
N VAL A 294 -4.43 11.16 23.18
CA VAL A 294 -4.43 12.52 23.75
C VAL A 294 -5.36 13.42 22.97
N THR A 295 -5.80 14.49 23.63
CA THR A 295 -6.71 15.50 23.09
C THR A 295 -6.14 16.90 23.12
N ALA A 296 -4.87 17.04 23.53
CA ALA A 296 -4.17 18.31 23.69
C ALA A 296 -2.85 18.27 22.92
N THR A 297 -2.37 19.45 22.54
CA THR A 297 -1.07 19.65 21.90
C THR A 297 0.04 19.08 22.77
N PHE A 298 1.03 18.46 22.13
CA PHE A 298 2.17 17.86 22.81
C PHE A 298 3.47 18.05 22.04
N GLU A 299 4.57 18.13 22.76
CA GLU A 299 5.94 18.09 22.26
C GLU A 299 6.49 16.66 22.39
N CYS A 300 7.18 16.19 21.36
CA CYS A 300 7.77 14.86 21.33
C CYS A 300 9.14 14.83 22.03
N LEU A 301 9.26 14.12 23.15
CA LEU A 301 10.55 13.86 23.80
C LEU A 301 11.21 12.57 23.30
N SER A 302 10.48 11.77 22.54
CA SER A 302 10.97 10.57 21.85
C SER A 302 10.35 10.50 20.47
N ILE A 303 10.94 9.72 19.57
CA ILE A 303 10.33 9.40 18.28
C ILE A 303 8.97 8.74 18.52
N ILE A 304 7.92 9.35 17.97
CA ILE A 304 6.53 8.96 18.15
C ILE A 304 5.88 8.73 16.80
N GLU A 305 4.92 7.83 16.80
CA GLU A 305 4.05 7.60 15.65
C GLU A 305 2.62 7.41 16.15
N GLY A 306 1.66 7.91 15.39
CA GLY A 306 0.24 7.79 15.73
C GLY A 306 -0.68 8.22 14.60
N ALA A 307 -1.98 8.10 14.84
CA ALA A 307 -3.02 8.52 13.92
C ALA A 307 -3.85 9.65 14.52
N ARG A 308 -4.08 10.69 13.72
CA ARG A 308 -5.03 11.75 14.00
C ARG A 308 -6.42 11.28 13.59
N VAL A 309 -7.39 11.47 14.47
CA VAL A 309 -8.78 11.10 14.26
C VAL A 309 -9.68 12.25 14.69
N LYS A 310 -10.61 12.66 13.82
CA LYS A 310 -11.62 13.64 14.19
C LYS A 310 -12.62 13.03 15.16
N LYS A 311 -12.92 13.75 16.24
CA LYS A 311 -13.99 13.46 17.18
C LYS A 311 -15.32 13.53 16.42
N ARG A 312 -16.27 12.71 16.86
CA ARG A 312 -17.66 12.83 16.44
C ARG A 312 -18.14 14.23 16.83
N GLN A 313 -18.53 15.05 15.85
CA GLN A 313 -19.38 16.20 16.16
C GLN A 313 -20.71 15.64 16.69
N PRO A 314 -21.18 16.07 17.87
CA PRO A 314 -22.50 15.69 18.33
C PRO A 314 -23.49 16.07 17.22
N ARG A 315 -24.37 15.14 16.82
CA ARG A 315 -25.47 15.50 15.91
C ARG A 315 -26.20 16.66 16.58
N LYS A 316 -26.15 17.87 15.99
CA LYS A 316 -27.04 18.96 16.39
C LYS A 316 -28.45 18.37 16.31
N LYS A 317 -29.14 18.31 17.45
CA LYS A 317 -30.50 17.74 17.53
C LYS A 317 -31.50 18.52 16.66
N ASP A 318 -31.14 19.72 16.22
CA ASP A 318 -31.98 20.56 15.37
C ASP A 318 -31.40 20.64 13.96
N PHE A 319 -31.68 19.64 13.13
CA PHE A 319 -31.82 19.93 11.71
C PHE A 319 -33.11 20.74 11.55
N HIS A 320 -32.97 22.05 11.40
CA HIS A 320 -34.10 22.89 11.01
C HIS A 320 -34.53 22.42 9.62
N ILE A 321 -35.65 21.69 9.57
CA ILE A 321 -36.24 21.22 8.32
C ILE A 321 -36.41 22.46 7.43
N PRO A 322 -35.81 22.52 6.23
CA PRO A 322 -35.95 23.66 5.34
C PRO A 322 -37.44 23.91 5.10
N LEU A 323 -37.86 25.18 5.11
CA LEU A 323 -39.27 25.56 4.92
C LEU A 323 -39.91 24.95 3.66
N CYS A 324 -39.10 24.57 2.65
CA CYS A 324 -39.59 23.91 1.44
C CYS A 324 -40.24 22.53 1.69
N MET A 325 -39.87 21.81 2.75
CA MET A 325 -40.47 20.51 3.08
C MET A 325 -41.74 20.61 3.94
N LYS A 326 -42.09 21.80 4.46
CA LYS A 326 -43.34 21.99 5.23
C LYS A 326 -44.60 22.10 4.35
N LYS A 327 -44.46 22.30 3.04
CA LYS A 327 -45.61 22.45 2.11
C LYS A 327 -46.19 21.15 1.56
N LEU A 328 -45.66 19.98 1.91
CA LEU A 328 -46.17 18.67 1.45
C LEU A 328 -47.12 17.99 2.43
N LYS A 329 -47.60 18.72 3.44
CA LYS A 329 -48.70 18.29 4.31
C LYS A 329 -49.76 19.38 4.32
N ASN A 330 -50.57 19.43 3.26
CA ASN A 330 -51.94 19.92 3.25
C ASN A 330 -52.67 19.24 2.10
#